data_AF-A0A1F3PMS7-F1
#
_entry.id   AF-A0A1F3PMS7-F1
#
_cell.length_a   1.000
_cell.length_b   1.000
_cell.length_c   1.000
_cell.angle_alpha   90.00
_cell.angle_beta   90.00
_cell.angle_gamma   90.00
#
_symmetry.space_group_name_H-M   'P 1'
#
loop_
_entity.id
_entity.type
_entity.pdbx_description
1 polymer ?
#
loop_
_entity_poly.entity_id
_entity_poly.type
_entity_poly.pdbx_seq_one_letter_code
_entity_poly.pdbx_strand_id
1 'polypeptide(L)'
;MKIRNYIIAVVLSAVTVAFVSCNKQENKKEGEAEKQNVQVAIVDTADQNNNFYDNEETFELKTSELEVVGEIKNPGKVDFSKLPVHSVIVKETLLKPDGDTFIGAYRYDGYSLFDILSNFQLDKKNAEDFRPIIDLYVEIENAKGEKVVLTWGEIFYPNHLHEIIIANGVMRIVPSKTKELWSIPESSRLVVSSDLITERNISSPVKITVKSFDINLKVEKGKTPLFSDNLNMVVNGDTVANLKSNPQGLQIQKLHTIFYGRGRGIHSTTPFTGTFLKEFVAKFVTRTKESLQTGLFVVAADDGYRSVYSYSEVCNRNDQADILLVFRPEEKEDAVFRTFPSCDFFSDRAVKAITDIYYFGK
;
A
#
# COMPACT_ATOMS: atom_id res chain seq x y z
N MET A 1 1.14 33.81 62.61
CA MET A 1 1.64 35.05 63.24
C MET A 1 2.31 35.90 62.15
N LYS A 2 1.68 37.06 61.83
CA LYS A 2 2.25 38.36 61.36
C LYS A 2 3.27 38.36 60.19
N ILE A 3 2.95 38.92 59.01
CA ILE A 3 3.10 40.36 58.59
C ILE A 3 4.59 40.77 58.55
N ARG A 4 5.25 41.22 57.45
CA ARG A 4 5.16 42.50 56.67
C ARG A 4 6.32 42.46 55.62
N ASN A 5 6.19 42.76 54.32
CA ASN A 5 6.09 44.06 53.60
C ASN A 5 6.99 45.23 54.05
N TYR A 6 7.85 45.71 53.13
CA TYR A 6 8.29 47.11 52.78
C TYR A 6 9.16 46.97 51.50
N ILE A 7 8.91 47.50 50.29
CA ILE A 7 8.62 48.85 49.70
C ILE A 7 9.71 49.91 49.92
N ILE A 8 10.03 50.61 48.80
CA ILE A 8 10.69 51.94 48.57
C ILE A 8 12.15 51.79 48.04
N ALA A 9 12.64 52.42 46.95
CA ALA A 9 12.07 53.25 45.88
C ALA A 9 13.03 53.39 44.67
N VAL A 10 12.42 53.84 43.57
CA VAL A 10 12.85 54.35 42.25
C VAL A 10 14.04 55.32 42.23
N VAL A 11 14.89 55.23 41.18
CA VAL A 11 15.39 56.40 40.40
C VAL A 11 15.55 56.04 38.91
N LEU A 12 14.96 56.89 38.06
CA LEU A 12 15.02 56.97 36.59
C LEU A 12 16.41 57.37 36.06
N SER A 13 16.73 56.96 34.84
CA SER A 13 17.25 57.90 33.83
C SER A 13 17.05 57.38 32.40
N ALA A 14 16.35 58.18 31.62
CA ALA A 14 16.06 58.01 30.20
C ALA A 14 17.21 58.56 29.35
N VAL A 15 17.48 57.94 28.19
CA VAL A 15 18.06 58.65 27.04
C VAL A 15 17.37 58.16 25.77
N THR A 16 16.58 59.05 25.21
CA THR A 16 15.94 58.98 23.89
C THR A 16 16.89 59.62 22.88
N VAL A 17 17.18 58.95 21.77
CA VAL A 17 17.64 59.62 20.53
C VAL A 17 16.80 59.11 19.38
N ALA A 18 15.99 60.00 18.84
CA ALA A 18 15.32 59.85 17.56
C ALA A 18 16.16 60.57 16.50
N PHE A 19 16.32 59.98 15.32
CA PHE A 19 16.50 60.72 14.08
C PHE A 19 15.63 60.10 12.97
N VAL A 20 14.88 61.01 12.36
CA VAL A 20 13.90 60.89 11.27
C VAL A 20 14.62 60.92 9.93
N SER A 21 14.25 60.08 8.95
CA SER A 21 13.61 60.42 7.65
C SER A 21 14.29 59.56 6.57
N CYS A 22 13.72 59.14 5.44
CA CYS A 22 12.71 59.73 4.59
C CYS A 22 12.09 58.66 3.64
N ASN A 23 10.85 58.90 3.26
CA ASN A 23 10.01 58.25 2.24
C ASN A 23 10.70 57.77 0.95
N LYS A 24 10.25 56.62 0.43
CA LYS A 24 9.52 56.57 -0.86
C LYS A 24 8.80 55.22 -1.06
N GLN A 25 7.47 55.25 -1.03
CA GLN A 25 6.62 54.28 -1.71
C GLN A 25 6.67 54.55 -3.21
N GLU A 26 6.88 53.51 -4.01
CA GLU A 26 6.34 53.43 -5.37
C GLU A 26 5.57 52.11 -5.51
N ASN A 27 4.27 52.26 -5.79
CA ASN A 27 3.36 51.22 -6.22
C ASN A 27 3.86 50.54 -7.51
N LYS A 28 3.85 49.20 -7.56
CA LYS A 28 3.63 48.47 -8.82
C LYS A 28 3.05 47.07 -8.57
N LYS A 29 1.75 46.99 -8.88
CA LYS A 29 0.97 45.89 -9.48
C LYS A 29 1.08 44.48 -8.90
N GLU A 30 -0.06 44.08 -8.32
CA GLU A 30 -0.58 42.72 -8.27
C GLU A 30 -0.50 42.01 -9.64
N GLY A 31 -0.22 40.70 -9.58
CA GLY A 31 -0.51 39.77 -10.67
C GLY A 31 0.70 38.97 -11.11
N GLU A 32 1.15 38.02 -10.29
CA GLU A 32 1.78 36.78 -10.76
C GLU A 32 1.67 35.73 -9.66
N ALA A 33 0.90 34.69 -9.94
CA ALA A 33 0.82 33.52 -9.07
C ALA A 33 2.21 32.90 -8.96
N GLU A 34 2.70 32.74 -7.73
CA GLU A 34 3.89 31.94 -7.43
C GLU A 34 3.68 30.53 -7.98
N LYS A 35 4.25 30.25 -9.15
CA LYS A 35 4.57 28.89 -9.55
C LYS A 35 5.52 28.36 -8.49
N GLN A 36 5.07 27.37 -7.72
CA GLN A 36 5.94 26.57 -6.87
C GLN A 36 7.10 26.08 -7.75
N ASN A 37 8.29 26.61 -7.48
CA ASN A 37 9.54 26.15 -8.06
C ASN A 37 9.71 24.69 -7.68
N VAL A 38 9.44 23.78 -8.61
CA VAL A 38 9.98 22.42 -8.53
C VAL A 38 11.49 22.58 -8.66
N GLN A 39 12.21 22.48 -7.54
CA GLN A 39 13.66 22.40 -7.57
C GLN A 39 14.01 21.14 -8.38
N VAL A 40 14.50 21.34 -9.60
CA VAL A 40 15.11 20.27 -10.39
C VAL A 40 16.31 19.79 -9.57
N ALA A 41 16.23 18.56 -9.05
CA ALA A 41 17.35 17.95 -8.36
C ALA A 41 18.56 17.93 -9.31
N ILE A 42 19.69 18.48 -8.86
CA ILE A 42 20.92 18.51 -9.65
C ILE A 42 21.42 17.07 -9.73
N VAL A 43 21.54 16.52 -10.93
CA VAL A 43 22.08 15.16 -11.16
C VAL A 43 23.53 15.12 -10.69
N ASP A 44 23.85 14.21 -9.79
CA ASP A 44 25.20 14.05 -9.26
C ASP A 44 26.01 13.01 -10.04
N THR A 45 26.38 13.37 -11.27
CA THR A 45 27.17 12.49 -12.14
C THR A 45 28.60 12.25 -11.63
N ALA A 46 29.02 12.95 -10.57
CA ALA A 46 30.37 12.90 -10.04
C ALA A 46 30.44 12.18 -8.68
N ASP A 47 29.34 11.57 -8.22
CA ASP A 47 29.21 10.89 -6.92
C ASP A 47 29.74 11.77 -5.76
N GLN A 48 29.42 13.07 -5.78
CA GLN A 48 29.80 14.04 -4.75
C GLN A 48 28.95 13.93 -3.47
N ASN A 49 27.77 13.32 -3.56
CA ASN A 49 26.83 13.08 -2.49
C ASN A 49 26.68 11.55 -2.22
N ASN A 50 25.90 11.17 -1.21
CA ASN A 50 25.74 9.77 -0.81
C ASN A 50 24.53 9.06 -1.47
N ASN A 51 23.82 9.74 -2.36
CA ASN A 51 22.59 9.28 -2.99
C ASN A 51 22.90 8.63 -4.35
N PHE A 52 23.11 7.32 -4.35
CA PHE A 52 23.29 6.54 -5.58
C PHE A 52 22.06 6.52 -6.50
N TYR A 53 20.98 7.17 -6.11
CA TYR A 53 19.73 7.24 -6.87
C TYR A 53 19.46 8.63 -7.43
N ASP A 54 20.45 9.53 -7.54
CA ASP A 54 20.36 10.80 -8.26
C ASP A 54 21.53 11.07 -9.23
N ASN A 55 22.32 10.05 -9.54
CA ASN A 55 23.53 10.17 -10.36
C ASN A 55 23.33 9.99 -11.86
N GLU A 56 22.10 9.71 -12.30
CA GLU A 56 21.75 9.49 -13.71
C GLU A 56 20.60 10.41 -14.14
N GLU A 57 20.46 10.59 -15.46
CA GLU A 57 19.38 11.40 -16.03
C GLU A 57 18.00 10.77 -15.76
N THR A 58 17.05 11.60 -15.35
CA THR A 58 15.63 11.22 -15.22
C THR A 58 14.90 11.55 -16.51
N PHE A 59 14.27 10.55 -17.11
CA PHE A 59 13.53 10.64 -18.35
C PHE A 59 12.04 10.79 -18.07
N GLU A 60 11.39 11.76 -18.70
CA GLU A 60 9.94 11.90 -18.64
C GLU A 60 9.24 10.79 -19.42
N LEU A 61 8.19 10.23 -18.82
CA LEU A 61 7.36 9.20 -19.41
C LEU A 61 6.08 9.80 -20.00
N LYS A 62 5.70 9.34 -21.20
CA LYS A 62 4.44 9.77 -21.82
C LYS A 62 3.25 9.34 -20.95
N THR A 63 2.59 10.30 -20.32
CA THR A 63 1.47 10.07 -19.40
C THR A 63 0.14 10.16 -20.15
N SER A 64 -0.79 9.25 -19.84
CA SER A 64 -2.16 9.26 -20.36
C SER A 64 -3.10 9.90 -19.35
N GLU A 65 -4.26 10.38 -19.81
CA GLU A 65 -5.33 10.73 -18.88
C GLU A 65 -5.77 9.48 -18.10
N LEU A 66 -5.98 9.64 -16.80
CA LEU A 66 -6.41 8.59 -15.89
C LEU A 66 -7.77 8.95 -15.30
N GLU A 67 -8.72 8.03 -15.37
CA GLU A 67 -10.05 8.17 -14.78
C GLU A 67 -10.23 7.23 -13.59
N VAL A 68 -10.91 7.69 -12.54
CA VAL A 68 -11.36 6.83 -11.44
C VAL A 68 -12.89 6.70 -11.52
N VAL A 69 -13.37 5.47 -11.48
CA VAL A 69 -14.80 5.09 -11.57
C VAL A 69 -15.12 3.94 -10.60
N GLY A 70 -16.36 3.44 -10.65
CA GLY A 70 -16.82 2.30 -9.84
C GLY A 70 -17.58 2.75 -8.60
N GLU A 71 -17.27 2.13 -7.47
CA GLU A 71 -17.93 2.36 -6.17
C GLU A 71 -17.44 3.66 -5.49
N ILE A 72 -17.64 4.78 -6.17
CA ILE A 72 -17.29 6.14 -5.71
C ILE A 72 -18.39 7.15 -6.07
N LYS A 73 -18.56 8.16 -5.22
CA LYS A 73 -19.61 9.19 -5.38
C LYS A 73 -19.28 10.21 -6.48
N ASN A 74 -18.00 10.47 -6.67
CA ASN A 74 -17.49 11.52 -7.56
C ASN A 74 -16.51 10.93 -8.60
N PRO A 75 -16.99 10.12 -9.56
CA PRO A 75 -16.14 9.62 -10.64
C PRO A 75 -15.61 10.76 -11.51
N GLY A 76 -14.42 10.57 -12.07
CA GLY A 76 -13.82 11.56 -12.96
C GLY A 76 -12.32 11.40 -13.14
N LYS A 77 -11.75 12.36 -13.87
CA LYS A 77 -10.33 12.40 -14.20
C LYS A 77 -9.47 12.77 -12.99
N VAL A 78 -8.29 12.17 -12.92
CA VAL A 78 -7.25 12.51 -11.94
C VAL A 78 -6.55 13.80 -12.36
N ASP A 79 -6.47 14.76 -11.44
CA ASP A 79 -5.70 15.99 -11.62
C ASP A 79 -4.31 15.84 -10.99
N PHE A 80 -3.37 15.30 -11.78
CA PHE A 80 -1.99 15.06 -11.34
C PHE A 80 -1.25 16.33 -10.88
N SER A 81 -1.66 17.52 -11.34
CA SER A 81 -1.01 18.79 -10.98
C SER A 81 -1.14 19.16 -9.49
N LYS A 82 -2.09 18.52 -8.79
CA LYS A 82 -2.37 18.74 -7.37
C LYS A 82 -1.78 17.69 -6.45
N LEU A 83 -1.10 16.68 -7.01
CA LEU A 83 -0.60 15.54 -6.26
C LEU A 83 0.91 15.67 -6.02
N PRO A 84 1.41 15.25 -4.85
CA PRO A 84 2.84 15.16 -4.60
C PRO A 84 3.46 14.06 -5.49
N VAL A 85 4.71 14.30 -5.89
CA VAL A 85 5.54 13.29 -6.58
C VAL A 85 6.30 12.48 -5.53
N HIS A 86 6.29 11.17 -5.68
CA HIS A 86 7.00 10.20 -4.87
C HIS A 86 7.97 9.40 -5.74
N SER A 87 9.03 8.89 -5.11
CA SER A 87 10.03 8.06 -5.78
C SER A 87 10.03 6.65 -5.19
N VAL A 88 10.10 5.64 -6.05
CA VAL A 88 10.27 4.23 -5.66
C VAL A 88 11.41 3.59 -6.44
N ILE A 89 12.10 2.63 -5.84
CA ILE A 89 13.19 1.89 -6.47
C ILE A 89 12.73 0.47 -6.74
N VAL A 90 12.87 0.00 -7.98
CA VAL A 90 12.35 -1.29 -8.41
C VAL A 90 13.36 -2.04 -9.26
N LYS A 91 13.45 -3.35 -9.01
CA LYS A 91 14.08 -4.32 -9.90
C LYS A 91 12.98 -4.95 -10.75
N GLU A 92 12.85 -4.53 -12.00
CA GLU A 92 11.85 -5.10 -12.88
C GLU A 92 12.26 -6.51 -13.29
N THR A 93 11.32 -7.43 -13.09
CA THR A 93 11.52 -8.86 -13.29
C THR A 93 10.25 -9.46 -13.87
N LEU A 94 10.37 -10.13 -15.01
CA LEU A 94 9.24 -10.80 -15.67
C LEU A 94 9.24 -12.30 -15.36
N LEU A 95 8.06 -12.88 -15.28
CA LEU A 95 7.91 -14.32 -15.15
C LEU A 95 8.17 -14.98 -16.51
N LYS A 96 9.04 -15.99 -16.56
CA LYS A 96 9.12 -16.91 -17.70
C LYS A 96 9.03 -18.38 -17.27
N PRO A 97 8.63 -19.28 -18.17
CA PRO A 97 8.53 -20.72 -17.86
C PRO A 97 9.85 -21.35 -17.39
N ASP A 98 10.99 -20.84 -17.85
CA ASP A 98 12.34 -21.33 -17.57
C ASP A 98 13.05 -20.58 -16.42
N GLY A 99 12.40 -19.57 -15.85
CA GLY A 99 12.91 -18.80 -14.72
C GLY A 99 12.58 -17.32 -14.78
N ASP A 100 12.69 -16.65 -13.63
CA ASP A 100 12.41 -15.22 -13.53
C ASP A 100 13.49 -14.42 -14.30
N THR A 101 13.08 -13.48 -15.15
CA THR A 101 14.00 -12.69 -16.00
C THR A 101 14.08 -11.26 -15.50
N PHE A 102 15.24 -10.87 -15.00
CA PHE A 102 15.55 -9.46 -14.69
C PHE A 102 15.64 -8.63 -15.98
N ILE A 103 14.94 -7.50 -16.03
CA ILE A 103 14.90 -6.60 -17.20
C ILE A 103 15.36 -5.18 -16.89
N GLY A 104 15.70 -4.88 -15.64
CA GLY A 104 16.43 -3.67 -15.26
C GLY A 104 16.15 -3.19 -13.84
N ALA A 105 16.97 -2.26 -13.39
CA ALA A 105 16.80 -1.58 -12.11
C ALA A 105 16.59 -0.08 -12.33
N TYR A 106 15.57 0.48 -11.69
CA TYR A 106 15.13 1.84 -11.93
C TYR A 106 14.71 2.54 -10.63
N ARG A 107 14.88 3.87 -10.62
CA ARG A 107 14.09 4.77 -9.77
C ARG A 107 12.92 5.27 -10.63
N TYR A 108 11.70 5.08 -10.17
CA TYR A 108 10.51 5.66 -10.78
C TYR A 108 10.01 6.80 -9.93
N ASP A 109 9.63 7.89 -10.58
CA ASP A 109 8.99 9.04 -9.95
C ASP A 109 7.54 9.13 -10.45
N GLY A 110 6.60 9.47 -9.59
CA GLY A 110 5.20 9.58 -9.97
C GLY A 110 4.23 9.82 -8.82
N TYR A 111 2.96 9.58 -9.10
CA TYR A 111 1.86 9.90 -8.19
C TYR A 111 1.35 8.64 -7.51
N SER A 112 1.31 8.63 -6.18
CA SER A 112 0.91 7.43 -5.45
C SER A 112 -0.58 7.14 -5.60
N LEU A 113 -0.95 5.86 -5.67
CA LEU A 113 -2.36 5.45 -5.65
C LEU A 113 -3.05 5.89 -4.35
N PHE A 114 -2.30 5.96 -3.25
CA PHE A 114 -2.81 6.49 -1.98
C PHE A 114 -3.30 7.94 -2.16
N ASP A 115 -2.49 8.83 -2.74
CA ASP A 115 -2.87 10.23 -2.91
C ASP A 115 -3.97 10.39 -3.96
N ILE A 116 -3.90 9.63 -5.05
CA ILE A 116 -4.92 9.64 -6.10
C ILE A 116 -6.27 9.28 -5.48
N LEU A 117 -6.36 8.12 -4.82
CA LEU A 117 -7.62 7.57 -4.32
C LEU A 117 -8.15 8.30 -3.08
N SER A 118 -7.29 8.98 -2.31
CA SER A 118 -7.71 9.83 -1.18
C SER A 118 -8.62 10.99 -1.60
N ASN A 119 -8.61 11.38 -2.87
CA ASN A 119 -9.48 12.44 -3.41
C ASN A 119 -10.86 11.94 -3.88
N PHE A 120 -11.11 10.63 -3.84
CA PHE A 120 -12.36 10.03 -4.29
C PHE A 120 -13.14 9.48 -3.10
N GLN A 121 -14.39 9.95 -2.93
CA GLN A 121 -15.24 9.48 -1.85
C GLN A 121 -15.88 8.14 -2.23
N LEU A 122 -15.68 7.13 -1.38
CA LEU A 122 -16.27 5.80 -1.56
C LEU A 122 -17.81 5.82 -1.55
N ASP A 123 -18.39 5.02 -2.45
CA ASP A 123 -19.82 4.68 -2.51
C ASP A 123 -19.99 3.17 -2.62
N LYS A 124 -19.65 2.49 -1.52
CA LYS A 124 -19.50 1.05 -1.47
C LYS A 124 -20.84 0.33 -1.66
N LYS A 125 -20.92 -0.55 -2.67
CA LYS A 125 -22.17 -1.23 -3.08
C LYS A 125 -22.75 -2.09 -1.96
N ASN A 126 -21.90 -2.79 -1.21
CA ASN A 126 -22.31 -3.67 -0.12
C ASN A 126 -22.16 -3.01 1.27
N ALA A 127 -22.20 -1.67 1.37
CA ALA A 127 -21.99 -0.96 2.63
C ALA A 127 -23.01 -1.31 3.74
N GLU A 128 -24.25 -1.62 3.34
CA GLU A 128 -25.32 -2.01 4.26
C GLU A 128 -25.04 -3.37 4.91
N ASP A 129 -24.54 -4.33 4.13
CA ASP A 129 -24.22 -5.68 4.59
C ASP A 129 -22.86 -5.73 5.30
N PHE A 130 -21.85 -5.08 4.72
CA PHE A 130 -20.48 -5.08 5.19
C PHE A 130 -19.83 -3.69 5.06
N ARG A 131 -19.89 -2.93 6.16
CA ARG A 131 -19.35 -1.57 6.23
C ARG A 131 -17.82 -1.44 6.13
N PRO A 132 -16.99 -2.37 6.67
CA PRO A 132 -15.54 -2.24 6.57
C PRO A 132 -15.07 -2.15 5.11
N ILE A 133 -13.96 -1.44 4.88
CA ILE A 133 -13.37 -1.19 3.55
C ILE A 133 -12.29 -2.21 3.16
N ILE A 134 -12.07 -3.22 4.01
CA ILE A 134 -11.03 -4.23 3.85
C ILE A 134 -11.38 -5.33 2.84
N ASP A 135 -12.60 -5.32 2.30
CA ASP A 135 -13.03 -6.14 1.17
C ASP A 135 -13.09 -5.34 -0.15
N LEU A 136 -12.52 -4.12 -0.17
CA LEU A 136 -12.37 -3.34 -1.39
C LEU A 136 -11.08 -3.71 -2.13
N TYR A 137 -11.14 -3.57 -3.45
CA TYR A 137 -9.99 -3.63 -4.34
C TYR A 137 -10.20 -2.66 -5.51
N VAL A 138 -9.12 -2.41 -6.24
CA VAL A 138 -9.18 -1.66 -7.49
C VAL A 138 -8.74 -2.56 -8.64
N GLU A 139 -9.42 -2.39 -9.77
CA GLU A 139 -8.98 -2.91 -11.06
C GLU A 139 -8.39 -1.75 -11.86
N ILE A 140 -7.13 -1.87 -12.26
CA ILE A 140 -6.44 -0.86 -13.07
C ILE A 140 -6.28 -1.43 -14.47
N GLU A 141 -6.70 -0.67 -15.48
CA GLU A 141 -6.63 -1.10 -16.87
C GLU A 141 -5.98 -0.04 -17.77
N ASN A 142 -5.36 -0.51 -18.84
CA ASN A 142 -4.84 0.33 -19.91
C ASN A 142 -5.72 0.27 -21.17
N ALA A 143 -5.42 1.12 -22.15
CA ALA A 143 -6.16 1.18 -23.41
C ALA A 143 -6.06 -0.10 -24.27
N LYS A 144 -5.13 -1.01 -23.97
CA LYS A 144 -4.98 -2.31 -24.63
C LYS A 144 -5.82 -3.41 -23.98
N GLY A 145 -6.49 -3.12 -22.86
CA GLY A 145 -7.28 -4.08 -22.11
C GLY A 145 -6.48 -4.96 -21.15
N GLU A 146 -5.19 -4.66 -20.92
CA GLU A 146 -4.43 -5.30 -19.84
C GLU A 146 -4.99 -4.81 -18.50
N LYS A 147 -5.15 -5.74 -17.55
CA LYS A 147 -5.77 -5.48 -16.26
C LYS A 147 -4.94 -6.04 -15.12
N VAL A 148 -4.90 -5.29 -14.03
CA VAL A 148 -4.31 -5.75 -12.78
C VAL A 148 -5.18 -5.37 -11.60
N VAL A 149 -5.04 -6.09 -10.49
CA VAL A 149 -5.76 -5.81 -9.25
C VAL A 149 -4.80 -5.49 -8.10
N LEU A 150 -5.22 -4.53 -7.28
CA LEU A 150 -4.57 -4.13 -6.04
C LEU A 150 -5.65 -3.99 -4.97
N THR A 151 -5.41 -4.49 -3.77
CA THR A 151 -6.40 -4.38 -2.71
C THR A 151 -6.35 -3.01 -2.04
N TRP A 152 -7.47 -2.63 -1.41
CA TRP A 152 -7.49 -1.44 -0.56
C TRP A 152 -6.51 -1.58 0.62
N GLY A 153 -6.25 -2.81 1.04
CA GLY A 153 -5.23 -3.17 2.02
C GLY A 153 -3.82 -2.78 1.58
N GLU A 154 -3.42 -3.18 0.37
CA GLU A 154 -2.10 -2.82 -0.20
C GLU A 154 -1.89 -1.30 -0.30
N ILE A 155 -2.96 -0.53 -0.46
CA ILE A 155 -2.88 0.91 -0.70
C ILE A 155 -2.92 1.71 0.61
N PHE A 156 -3.82 1.37 1.54
CA PHE A 156 -4.14 2.21 2.71
C PHE A 156 -3.76 1.61 4.06
N TYR A 157 -3.40 0.33 4.10
CA TYR A 157 -3.00 -0.36 5.33
C TYR A 157 -1.50 -0.66 5.48
N PRO A 158 -0.59 -0.48 4.48
CA PRO A 158 0.77 -0.97 4.65
C PRO A 158 1.57 -0.14 5.66
N ASN A 159 2.65 -0.73 6.20
CA ASN A 159 3.63 -0.01 7.02
C ASN A 159 4.38 1.07 6.24
N HIS A 160 4.50 0.90 4.92
CA HIS A 160 5.18 1.84 4.01
C HIS A 160 4.16 2.37 3.00
N LEU A 161 3.74 3.62 3.19
CA LEU A 161 2.80 4.29 2.30
C LEU A 161 3.51 4.78 1.02
N HIS A 162 2.71 5.06 0.00
CA HIS A 162 3.15 5.67 -1.27
C HIS A 162 4.07 4.81 -2.16
N GLU A 163 4.15 3.51 -1.88
CA GLU A 163 4.98 2.54 -2.61
C GLU A 163 4.36 1.98 -3.90
N ILE A 164 3.11 2.37 -4.19
CA ILE A 164 2.42 2.03 -5.42
C ILE A 164 2.11 3.33 -6.17
N ILE A 165 2.73 3.53 -7.32
CA ILE A 165 2.68 4.80 -8.06
C ILE A 165 2.25 4.63 -9.51
N ILE A 166 1.67 5.68 -10.07
CA ILE A 166 1.58 5.90 -11.51
C ILE A 166 2.79 6.75 -11.90
N ALA A 167 3.81 6.10 -12.44
CA ALA A 167 5.09 6.72 -12.77
C ALA A 167 4.96 7.65 -13.97
N ASN A 168 5.51 8.85 -13.85
CA ASN A 168 5.67 9.84 -14.92
C ASN A 168 7.15 10.18 -15.21
N GLY A 169 8.08 9.67 -14.40
CA GLY A 169 9.52 9.78 -14.61
C GLY A 169 10.23 8.47 -14.31
N VAL A 170 11.37 8.25 -14.97
CA VAL A 170 12.21 7.08 -14.75
C VAL A 170 13.70 7.43 -14.86
N MET A 171 14.49 6.88 -13.96
CA MET A 171 15.95 6.94 -13.98
C MET A 171 16.50 5.53 -13.88
N ARG A 172 17.54 5.21 -14.66
CA ARG A 172 18.25 3.93 -14.52
C ARG A 172 19.07 3.91 -13.23
N ILE A 173 19.22 2.74 -12.63
CA ILE A 173 20.18 2.52 -11.55
C ILE A 173 21.38 1.77 -12.13
N VAL A 174 22.38 2.49 -12.63
CA VAL A 174 23.48 1.90 -13.40
C VAL A 174 24.51 1.24 -12.47
N PRO A 175 24.83 -0.06 -12.61
CA PRO A 175 25.85 -0.70 -11.80
C PRO A 175 27.23 -0.08 -12.03
N SER A 176 27.94 0.27 -10.96
CA SER A 176 29.23 0.99 -11.04
C SER A 176 30.33 0.24 -11.81
N LYS A 177 30.31 -1.10 -11.81
CA LYS A 177 31.34 -1.94 -12.46
C LYS A 177 31.01 -2.33 -13.89
N THR A 178 29.80 -2.87 -14.13
CA THR A 178 29.43 -3.40 -15.44
C THR A 178 28.94 -2.30 -16.38
N LYS A 179 28.45 -1.17 -15.83
CA LYS A 179 27.87 -0.06 -16.58
C LYS A 179 26.76 -0.51 -17.55
N GLU A 180 26.07 -1.58 -17.19
CA GLU A 180 24.97 -2.12 -17.98
C GLU A 180 23.80 -1.14 -18.03
N LEU A 181 23.28 -0.90 -19.23
CA LEU A 181 22.18 0.03 -19.46
C LEU A 181 20.96 -0.75 -19.97
N TRP A 182 19.92 -0.79 -19.15
CA TRP A 182 18.65 -1.40 -19.55
C TRP A 182 17.77 -0.44 -20.34
N SER A 183 16.80 -0.99 -21.08
CA SER A 183 15.87 -0.20 -21.89
C SER A 183 14.96 0.65 -21.01
N ILE A 184 14.86 1.95 -21.31
CA ILE A 184 13.93 2.83 -20.61
C ILE A 184 12.51 2.64 -21.17
N PRO A 185 11.48 2.52 -20.31
CA PRO A 185 10.09 2.59 -20.75
C PRO A 185 9.78 3.94 -21.42
N GLU A 186 8.98 3.94 -22.48
CA GLU A 186 8.62 5.19 -23.18
C GLU A 186 7.35 5.86 -22.62
N SER A 187 6.54 5.11 -21.87
CA SER A 187 5.24 5.55 -21.39
C SER A 187 5.10 5.39 -19.89
N SER A 188 4.18 6.16 -19.30
CA SER A 188 3.79 6.04 -17.91
C SER A 188 3.44 4.60 -17.57
N ARG A 189 3.64 4.22 -16.32
CA ARG A 189 3.56 2.83 -15.87
C ARG A 189 3.01 2.78 -14.46
N LEU A 190 2.14 1.82 -14.18
CA LEU A 190 1.85 1.45 -12.79
C LEU A 190 3.09 0.76 -12.24
N VAL A 191 3.56 1.17 -11.07
CA VAL A 191 4.72 0.57 -10.42
C VAL A 191 4.35 0.18 -9.00
N VAL A 192 4.44 -1.12 -8.70
CA VAL A 192 4.25 -1.69 -7.37
C VAL A 192 5.62 -2.07 -6.81
N SER A 193 6.17 -1.27 -5.90
CA SER A 193 7.57 -1.46 -5.47
C SER A 193 7.79 -2.75 -4.67
N SER A 194 6.76 -3.19 -3.94
CA SER A 194 6.81 -4.39 -3.10
C SER A 194 6.77 -5.70 -3.90
N ASP A 195 6.49 -5.66 -5.20
CA ASP A 195 6.45 -6.87 -6.03
C ASP A 195 7.86 -7.38 -6.35
N LEU A 196 8.06 -8.69 -6.18
CA LEU A 196 9.26 -9.40 -6.61
C LEU A 196 9.25 -9.59 -8.12
N ILE A 197 8.12 -10.08 -8.65
CA ILE A 197 7.87 -10.24 -10.07
C ILE A 197 6.89 -9.16 -10.52
N THR A 198 7.31 -8.31 -11.45
CA THR A 198 6.63 -7.04 -11.78
C THR A 198 5.61 -7.19 -12.91
N GLU A 199 4.92 -8.33 -13.00
CA GLU A 199 3.85 -8.52 -14.01
C GLU A 199 2.68 -7.54 -13.83
N ARG A 200 2.52 -6.98 -12.61
CA ARG A 200 1.52 -5.93 -12.34
C ARG A 200 1.91 -4.55 -12.89
N ASN A 201 3.15 -4.35 -13.31
CA ASN A 201 3.63 -3.04 -13.75
C ASN A 201 3.21 -2.72 -15.20
N ILE A 202 1.91 -2.64 -15.44
CA ILE A 202 1.34 -2.38 -16.76
C ILE A 202 1.63 -0.95 -17.25
N SER A 203 1.79 -0.82 -18.56
CA SER A 203 2.07 0.47 -19.21
C SER A 203 0.79 1.22 -19.55
N SER A 204 0.87 2.55 -19.48
CA SER A 204 -0.18 3.54 -19.81
C SER A 204 -1.55 3.23 -19.17
N PRO A 205 -1.65 3.14 -17.83
CA PRO A 205 -2.93 2.98 -17.16
C PRO A 205 -3.85 4.16 -17.51
N VAL A 206 -5.11 3.88 -17.83
CA VAL A 206 -6.10 4.89 -18.23
C VAL A 206 -7.34 4.90 -17.33
N LYS A 207 -7.58 3.83 -16.58
CA LYS A 207 -8.74 3.72 -15.70
C LYS A 207 -8.45 2.92 -14.44
N ILE A 208 -8.98 3.41 -13.33
CA ILE A 208 -9.07 2.71 -12.04
C ILE A 208 -10.54 2.50 -11.71
N THR A 209 -10.96 1.26 -11.50
CA THR A 209 -12.32 0.93 -11.08
C THR A 209 -12.30 0.42 -9.65
N VAL A 210 -12.93 1.16 -8.73
CA VAL A 210 -13.09 0.75 -7.33
C VAL A 210 -14.24 -0.25 -7.20
N LYS A 211 -14.00 -1.38 -6.53
CA LYS A 211 -14.96 -2.47 -6.37
C LYS A 211 -14.92 -3.03 -4.95
N SER A 212 -16.09 -3.35 -4.41
CA SER A 212 -16.23 -4.29 -3.29
C SER A 212 -16.22 -5.71 -3.83
N PHE A 213 -15.64 -6.62 -3.06
CA PHE A 213 -15.62 -8.02 -3.46
C PHE A 213 -17.01 -8.64 -3.32
N ASP A 214 -17.52 -9.18 -4.43
CA ASP A 214 -18.84 -9.78 -4.50
C ASP A 214 -18.79 -11.25 -4.08
N ILE A 215 -19.03 -11.49 -2.78
CA ILE A 215 -19.15 -12.82 -2.21
C ILE A 215 -20.34 -12.87 -1.27
N ASN A 216 -21.15 -13.92 -1.40
CA ASN A 216 -22.32 -14.10 -0.56
C ASN A 216 -21.94 -14.73 0.78
N LEU A 217 -21.65 -13.88 1.77
CA LEU A 217 -21.38 -14.27 3.15
C LEU A 217 -22.40 -13.62 4.08
N LYS A 218 -23.05 -14.42 4.92
CA LYS A 218 -23.98 -13.91 5.93
C LYS A 218 -23.20 -13.18 7.02
N VAL A 219 -23.49 -11.89 7.21
CA VAL A 219 -22.85 -11.08 8.26
C VAL A 219 -23.67 -11.14 9.56
N GLU A 220 -23.06 -11.61 10.64
CA GLU A 220 -23.66 -11.77 11.96
C GLU A 220 -22.92 -10.93 13.02
N LYS A 221 -23.18 -9.62 13.05
CA LYS A 221 -22.50 -8.70 13.99
C LYS A 221 -22.72 -9.11 15.45
N GLY A 222 -21.63 -9.26 16.20
CA GLY A 222 -21.67 -9.57 17.63
C GLY A 222 -21.89 -11.06 17.95
N LYS A 223 -21.75 -11.95 16.96
CA LYS A 223 -21.81 -13.39 17.15
C LYS A 223 -20.90 -13.85 18.29
N THR A 224 -21.48 -14.62 19.21
CA THR A 224 -20.79 -15.16 20.39
C THR A 224 -21.30 -16.59 20.65
N PRO A 225 -20.42 -17.60 20.72
CA PRO A 225 -18.98 -17.52 20.46
C PRO A 225 -18.69 -17.24 18.97
N LEU A 226 -17.58 -16.57 18.69
CA LEU A 226 -17.03 -16.46 17.34
C LEU A 226 -15.97 -17.56 17.19
N PHE A 227 -16.32 -18.66 16.53
CA PHE A 227 -15.53 -19.88 16.59
C PHE A 227 -15.63 -20.70 15.31
N SER A 228 -14.48 -21.18 14.84
CA SER A 228 -14.38 -22.22 13.81
C SER A 228 -13.25 -23.16 14.19
N ASP A 229 -13.52 -24.47 14.23
CA ASP A 229 -12.53 -25.52 14.53
C ASP A 229 -11.76 -26.01 13.29
N ASN A 230 -12.19 -25.54 12.12
CA ASN A 230 -11.63 -25.94 10.85
C ASN A 230 -11.52 -24.75 9.89
N LEU A 231 -10.71 -24.94 8.86
CA LEU A 231 -10.43 -23.98 7.82
C LEU A 231 -10.49 -24.67 6.47
N ASN A 232 -11.32 -24.18 5.55
CA ASN A 232 -11.34 -24.64 4.17
C ASN A 232 -10.42 -23.77 3.30
N MET A 233 -9.76 -24.41 2.33
CA MET A 233 -9.22 -23.72 1.17
C MET A 233 -10.17 -23.99 0.00
N VAL A 234 -10.69 -22.93 -0.59
CA VAL A 234 -11.61 -22.98 -1.73
C VAL A 234 -10.95 -22.32 -2.92
N VAL A 235 -10.79 -23.04 -4.03
CA VAL A 235 -10.18 -22.52 -5.26
C VAL A 235 -11.25 -22.51 -6.33
N ASN A 236 -11.62 -21.32 -6.81
CA ASN A 236 -12.61 -21.13 -7.88
C ASN A 236 -13.95 -21.87 -7.65
N GLY A 237 -14.35 -21.99 -6.38
CA GLY A 237 -15.60 -22.64 -5.95
C GLY A 237 -15.43 -24.06 -5.42
N ASP A 238 -14.28 -24.71 -5.66
CA ASP A 238 -14.02 -26.07 -5.21
C ASP A 238 -13.23 -26.09 -3.89
N THR A 239 -13.73 -26.80 -2.88
CA THR A 239 -12.98 -27.03 -1.64
C THR A 239 -11.85 -28.02 -1.89
N VAL A 240 -10.61 -27.53 -1.87
CA VAL A 240 -9.39 -28.32 -2.16
C VAL A 240 -8.65 -28.78 -0.91
N ALA A 241 -8.96 -28.19 0.26
CA ALA A 241 -8.44 -28.63 1.53
C ALA A 241 -9.38 -28.28 2.69
N ASN A 242 -9.32 -29.08 3.76
CA ASN A 242 -9.93 -28.79 5.06
C ASN A 242 -8.88 -29.04 6.15
N LEU A 243 -8.56 -28.02 6.93
CA LEU A 243 -7.56 -28.07 7.99
C LEU A 243 -8.25 -28.06 9.34
N LYS A 244 -7.83 -28.96 10.21
CA LYS A 244 -8.19 -28.99 11.64
C LYS A 244 -6.97 -28.83 12.55
N SER A 245 -5.81 -28.60 11.93
CA SER A 245 -4.51 -28.47 12.57
C SER A 245 -3.62 -27.57 11.73
N ASN A 246 -2.45 -27.20 12.29
CA ASN A 246 -1.41 -26.53 11.52
C ASN A 246 -1.10 -27.29 10.22
N PRO A 247 -0.89 -26.59 9.08
CA PRO A 247 -0.52 -27.24 7.83
C PRO A 247 0.75 -28.09 8.01
N GLN A 248 0.65 -29.38 7.65
CA GLN A 248 1.78 -30.30 7.79
C GLN A 248 2.93 -29.94 6.83
N GLY A 249 4.15 -30.13 7.31
CA GLY A 249 5.39 -29.95 6.54
C GLY A 249 5.78 -28.49 6.28
N LEU A 250 5.07 -27.51 6.85
CA LEU A 250 5.43 -26.09 6.75
C LEU A 250 6.20 -25.63 7.98
N GLN A 251 7.10 -24.66 7.78
CA GLN A 251 7.91 -24.11 8.86
C GLN A 251 7.07 -23.16 9.72
N ILE A 252 7.22 -23.28 11.04
CA ILE A 252 6.60 -22.36 11.99
C ILE A 252 7.51 -21.15 12.15
N GLN A 253 6.94 -19.99 11.91
CA GLN A 253 7.57 -18.68 12.00
C GLN A 253 7.10 -17.97 13.27
N LYS A 254 7.99 -17.18 13.87
CA LYS A 254 7.67 -16.31 14.99
C LYS A 254 7.99 -14.86 14.61
N LEU A 255 6.96 -14.03 14.49
CA LEU A 255 7.10 -12.63 14.13
C LEU A 255 6.88 -11.74 15.36
N HIS A 256 7.88 -10.92 15.68
CA HIS A 256 7.77 -9.89 16.71
C HIS A 256 7.02 -8.68 16.14
N THR A 257 6.04 -8.16 16.87
CA THR A 257 5.19 -7.07 16.39
C THR A 257 4.68 -6.19 17.53
N ILE A 258 4.30 -4.97 17.16
CA ILE A 258 3.47 -4.09 17.99
C ILE A 258 2.11 -4.03 17.29
N PHE A 259 1.16 -4.82 17.79
CA PHE A 259 -0.12 -5.02 17.15
C PHE A 259 -1.06 -3.86 17.50
N TYR A 260 -1.37 -3.01 16.52
CA TYR A 260 -2.12 -1.78 16.68
C TYR A 260 -3.36 -1.80 15.78
N GLY A 261 -4.52 -1.45 16.32
CA GLY A 261 -5.79 -1.39 15.59
C GLY A 261 -6.33 0.03 15.48
N ARG A 262 -6.88 0.37 14.32
CA ARG A 262 -7.34 1.74 14.03
C ARG A 262 -8.36 2.26 15.06
N GLY A 263 -9.26 1.40 15.53
CA GLY A 263 -10.32 1.77 16.47
C GLY A 263 -10.00 1.56 17.95
N ARG A 264 -9.07 0.66 18.29
CA ARG A 264 -8.81 0.22 19.68
C ARG A 264 -7.41 0.54 20.19
N GLY A 265 -6.54 1.08 19.33
CA GLY A 265 -5.15 1.35 19.69
C GLY A 265 -4.36 0.05 19.86
N ILE A 266 -3.52 -0.01 20.89
CA ILE A 266 -2.67 -1.18 21.13
C ILE A 266 -3.48 -2.43 21.49
N HIS A 267 -3.27 -3.50 20.75
CA HIS A 267 -3.85 -4.82 21.01
C HIS A 267 -2.88 -5.74 21.74
N SER A 268 -1.61 -5.76 21.33
CA SER A 268 -0.60 -6.64 21.91
C SER A 268 0.81 -6.22 21.51
N THR A 269 1.80 -6.58 22.34
CA THR A 269 3.24 -6.56 21.99
C THR A 269 3.82 -7.97 21.97
N THR A 270 2.96 -8.99 22.09
CA THR A 270 3.36 -10.40 22.07
C THR A 270 3.57 -10.84 20.63
N PRO A 271 4.65 -11.60 20.35
CA PRO A 271 4.88 -12.17 19.03
C PRO A 271 3.72 -13.06 18.56
N PHE A 272 3.50 -13.09 17.26
CA PHE A 272 2.62 -14.07 16.62
C PHE A 272 3.45 -15.25 16.13
N THR A 273 2.87 -16.44 16.22
CA THR A 273 3.50 -17.69 15.78
C THR A 273 2.55 -18.42 14.84
N GLY A 274 3.03 -18.81 13.65
CA GLY A 274 2.22 -19.45 12.62
C GLY A 274 3.04 -19.85 11.39
N THR A 275 2.40 -20.39 10.36
CA THR A 275 3.05 -20.68 9.08
C THR A 275 2.81 -19.53 8.10
N PHE A 276 3.73 -19.26 7.17
CA PHE A 276 3.45 -18.27 6.13
C PHE A 276 2.30 -18.71 5.24
N LEU A 277 1.32 -17.82 5.03
CA LEU A 277 0.14 -18.09 4.22
C LEU A 277 0.52 -18.47 2.79
N LYS A 278 1.54 -17.82 2.21
CA LYS A 278 2.05 -18.12 0.87
C LYS A 278 2.46 -19.58 0.71
N GLU A 279 3.10 -20.18 1.71
CA GLU A 279 3.54 -21.59 1.67
C GLU A 279 2.35 -22.55 1.70
N PHE A 280 1.28 -22.17 2.39
CA PHE A 280 0.05 -22.94 2.43
C PHE A 280 -0.70 -22.86 1.09
N VAL A 281 -0.95 -21.65 0.57
CA VAL A 281 -1.73 -21.47 -0.67
C VAL A 281 -0.98 -21.90 -1.92
N ALA A 282 0.35 -21.87 -1.93
CA ALA A 282 1.17 -22.35 -3.05
C ALA A 282 1.01 -23.85 -3.36
N LYS A 283 0.44 -24.63 -2.42
CA LYS A 283 0.09 -26.04 -2.65
C LYS A 283 -1.10 -26.21 -3.60
N PHE A 284 -1.91 -25.15 -3.78
CA PHE A 284 -3.17 -25.20 -4.50
C PHE A 284 -3.28 -24.18 -5.63
N VAL A 285 -2.53 -23.07 -5.55
CA VAL A 285 -2.58 -21.97 -6.52
C VAL A 285 -1.22 -21.78 -7.17
N THR A 286 -1.19 -21.95 -8.49
CA THR A 286 0.03 -21.80 -9.29
C THR A 286 0.41 -20.33 -9.48
N ARG A 287 1.72 -20.05 -9.42
CA ARG A 287 2.29 -18.76 -9.79
C ARG A 287 2.32 -18.63 -11.31
N THR A 288 1.40 -17.85 -11.87
CA THR A 288 1.31 -17.53 -13.29
C THR A 288 1.26 -16.01 -13.45
N LYS A 289 1.41 -15.53 -14.68
CA LYS A 289 1.23 -14.11 -14.98
C LYS A 289 -0.17 -13.65 -14.59
N GLU A 290 -1.18 -14.46 -14.91
CA GLU A 290 -2.59 -14.17 -14.63
C GLU A 290 -2.87 -14.12 -13.13
N SER A 291 -2.33 -15.06 -12.34
CA SER A 291 -2.50 -15.04 -10.89
C SER A 291 -1.81 -13.83 -10.27
N LEU A 292 -0.58 -13.50 -10.70
CA LEU A 292 0.12 -12.28 -10.27
C LEU A 292 -0.66 -10.99 -10.59
N GLN A 293 -1.27 -10.93 -11.78
CA GLN A 293 -1.98 -9.74 -12.22
C GLN A 293 -3.37 -9.59 -11.60
N THR A 294 -4.12 -10.68 -11.48
CA THR A 294 -5.59 -10.62 -11.24
C THR A 294 -6.10 -11.54 -10.15
N GLY A 295 -5.25 -12.42 -9.60
CA GLY A 295 -5.65 -13.33 -8.55
C GLY A 295 -6.03 -12.58 -7.27
N LEU A 296 -7.14 -12.98 -6.65
CA LEU A 296 -7.61 -12.44 -5.38
C LEU A 296 -7.87 -13.58 -4.40
N PHE A 297 -7.53 -13.34 -3.14
CA PHE A 297 -7.93 -14.15 -2.01
C PHE A 297 -8.97 -13.42 -1.16
N VAL A 298 -9.93 -14.17 -0.61
CA VAL A 298 -10.84 -13.69 0.44
C VAL A 298 -10.65 -14.57 1.66
N VAL A 299 -10.25 -13.99 2.77
CA VAL A 299 -10.16 -14.66 4.07
C VAL A 299 -11.44 -14.33 4.83
N ALA A 300 -12.28 -15.33 5.10
CA ALA A 300 -13.60 -15.16 5.69
C ALA A 300 -13.71 -15.81 7.07
N ALA A 301 -14.40 -15.14 7.98
CA ALA A 301 -14.69 -15.59 9.33
C ALA A 301 -16.11 -16.13 9.49
N ASP A 302 -16.33 -16.84 10.59
CA ASP A 302 -17.61 -17.45 11.00
C ASP A 302 -18.77 -16.45 11.16
N ASP A 303 -18.51 -15.15 11.37
CA ASP A 303 -19.52 -14.09 11.43
C ASP A 303 -19.69 -13.32 10.10
N GLY A 304 -19.07 -13.79 9.02
CA GLY A 304 -19.05 -13.13 7.72
C GLY A 304 -18.08 -11.95 7.60
N TYR A 305 -17.29 -11.66 8.64
CA TYR A 305 -16.17 -10.73 8.54
C TYR A 305 -15.13 -11.25 7.56
N ARG A 306 -14.54 -10.36 6.75
CA ARG A 306 -13.63 -10.78 5.67
C ARG A 306 -12.63 -9.71 5.30
N SER A 307 -11.48 -10.15 4.78
CA SER A 307 -10.48 -9.29 4.15
C SER A 307 -10.13 -9.85 2.78
N VAL A 308 -9.94 -8.95 1.82
CA VAL A 308 -9.47 -9.27 0.47
C VAL A 308 -7.96 -9.05 0.40
N TYR A 309 -7.26 -9.95 -0.28
CA TYR A 309 -5.83 -9.87 -0.57
C TYR A 309 -5.62 -10.12 -2.07
N SER A 310 -4.63 -9.50 -2.69
CA SER A 310 -4.23 -9.92 -4.04
C SER A 310 -3.30 -11.11 -3.94
N TYR A 311 -3.21 -11.92 -4.99
CA TYR A 311 -2.25 -13.01 -5.02
C TYR A 311 -0.83 -12.49 -4.84
N SER A 312 -0.51 -11.36 -5.47
CA SER A 312 0.81 -10.75 -5.37
C SER A 312 1.10 -10.21 -3.96
N GLU A 313 0.11 -9.66 -3.27
CA GLU A 313 0.23 -9.28 -1.86
C GLU A 313 0.57 -10.47 -0.95
N VAL A 314 0.02 -11.66 -1.23
CA VAL A 314 0.27 -12.86 -0.42
C VAL A 314 1.59 -13.53 -0.83
N CYS A 315 1.85 -13.67 -2.13
CA CYS A 315 2.81 -14.62 -2.68
C CYS A 315 4.00 -14.00 -3.43
N ASN A 316 4.00 -12.69 -3.68
CA ASN A 316 4.96 -12.03 -4.56
C ASN A 316 5.70 -10.85 -3.89
N ARG A 317 5.67 -10.74 -2.56
CA ARG A 317 6.35 -9.64 -1.86
C ARG A 317 7.88 -9.79 -1.89
N ASN A 318 8.60 -8.68 -2.05
CA ASN A 318 10.07 -8.62 -1.99
C ASN A 318 10.62 -8.08 -0.65
N ASP A 319 9.76 -7.55 0.20
CA ASP A 319 10.09 -6.92 1.49
C ASP A 319 10.05 -7.89 2.68
N GLN A 320 9.65 -9.15 2.44
CA GLN A 320 9.52 -10.21 3.44
C GLN A 320 8.47 -9.93 4.52
N ALA A 321 7.60 -8.94 4.33
CA ALA A 321 6.49 -8.63 5.22
C ALA A 321 5.30 -9.57 4.94
N ASP A 322 5.49 -10.85 5.23
CA ASP A 322 4.55 -11.91 4.90
C ASP A 322 3.29 -11.95 5.80
N ILE A 323 2.26 -12.64 5.34
CA ILE A 323 1.04 -12.92 6.11
C ILE A 323 1.20 -14.27 6.80
N LEU A 324 0.98 -14.34 8.12
CA LEU A 324 0.92 -15.60 8.85
C LEU A 324 -0.50 -16.17 8.85
N LEU A 325 -0.59 -17.49 8.68
CA LEU A 325 -1.69 -18.30 9.15
C LEU A 325 -1.36 -18.83 10.55
N VAL A 326 -2.13 -18.40 11.53
CA VAL A 326 -1.97 -18.73 12.95
C VAL A 326 -3.00 -19.78 13.34
N PHE A 327 -2.54 -20.82 14.05
CA PHE A 327 -3.36 -21.89 14.59
C PHE A 327 -3.15 -21.98 16.10
N ARG A 328 -4.24 -21.89 16.87
CA ARG A 328 -4.25 -21.98 18.34
C ARG A 328 -5.24 -23.06 18.81
N PRO A 329 -4.82 -24.34 18.86
CA PRO A 329 -5.71 -25.46 19.20
C PRO A 329 -6.26 -25.40 20.64
N GLU A 330 -5.60 -24.65 21.52
CA GLU A 330 -5.98 -24.48 22.92
C GLU A 330 -7.17 -23.54 23.13
N GLU A 331 -7.51 -22.71 22.14
CA GLU A 331 -8.61 -21.74 22.21
C GLU A 331 -9.95 -22.47 22.15
N LYS A 332 -10.76 -22.34 23.22
CA LYS A 332 -12.07 -22.99 23.35
C LYS A 332 -13.26 -22.04 23.19
N GLU A 333 -13.03 -20.75 23.39
CA GLU A 333 -14.06 -19.69 23.39
C GLU A 333 -13.71 -18.55 22.41
N ASP A 334 -12.59 -18.66 21.70
CA ASP A 334 -12.14 -17.71 20.69
C ASP A 334 -11.62 -18.47 19.46
N ALA A 335 -11.28 -17.73 18.41
CA ALA A 335 -10.84 -18.23 17.12
C ALA A 335 -9.61 -19.17 17.15
N VAL A 336 -9.75 -20.38 16.60
CA VAL A 336 -8.65 -21.35 16.39
C VAL A 336 -7.72 -20.92 15.26
N PHE A 337 -8.27 -20.59 14.09
CA PHE A 337 -7.52 -20.08 12.93
C PHE A 337 -7.65 -18.57 12.80
N ARG A 338 -6.53 -17.90 12.51
CA ARG A 338 -6.44 -16.44 12.31
C ARG A 338 -5.39 -16.09 11.26
N THR A 339 -5.54 -14.94 10.62
CA THR A 339 -4.47 -14.32 9.82
C THR A 339 -3.80 -13.22 10.61
N PHE A 340 -2.51 -13.04 10.36
CA PHE A 340 -1.75 -11.90 10.83
C PHE A 340 -0.94 -11.31 9.66
N PRO A 341 -1.43 -10.25 9.00
CA PRO A 341 -0.72 -9.58 7.93
C PRO A 341 0.37 -8.67 8.50
N SER A 342 1.63 -9.11 8.50
CA SER A 342 2.73 -8.30 9.06
C SER A 342 3.11 -7.09 8.21
N CYS A 343 2.68 -7.07 6.94
CA CYS A 343 2.77 -5.92 6.04
C CYS A 343 1.89 -4.74 6.45
N ASP A 344 0.84 -4.99 7.24
CA ASP A 344 -0.14 -3.98 7.60
C ASP A 344 0.25 -3.25 8.89
N PHE A 345 -0.01 -1.95 8.91
CA PHE A 345 0.11 -1.11 10.10
C PHE A 345 -1.07 -1.34 11.06
N PHE A 346 -2.30 -1.48 10.52
CA PHE A 346 -3.49 -1.70 11.32
C PHE A 346 -3.93 -3.17 11.35
N SER A 347 -4.38 -3.62 12.50
CA SER A 347 -4.86 -4.99 12.75
C SER A 347 -6.21 -5.32 12.11
N ASP A 348 -6.90 -4.36 11.48
CA ASP A 348 -8.27 -4.55 10.99
C ASP A 348 -8.39 -5.70 9.98
N ARG A 349 -7.30 -6.03 9.27
CA ARG A 349 -7.21 -7.15 8.32
C ARG A 349 -6.73 -8.46 8.95
N ALA A 350 -6.42 -8.49 10.25
CA ALA A 350 -6.14 -9.73 10.98
C ALA A 350 -7.47 -10.44 11.29
N VAL A 351 -7.92 -11.28 10.35
CA VAL A 351 -9.19 -12.00 10.46
C VAL A 351 -9.05 -13.14 11.47
N LYS A 352 -10.03 -13.28 12.36
CA LYS A 352 -10.08 -14.37 13.35
C LYS A 352 -11.32 -15.23 13.14
N ALA A 353 -11.24 -16.48 13.57
CA ALA A 353 -12.26 -17.53 13.43
C ALA A 353 -12.52 -17.81 11.95
N ILE A 354 -11.42 -17.95 11.22
CA ILE A 354 -11.46 -18.15 9.78
C ILE A 354 -12.14 -19.49 9.51
N THR A 355 -13.16 -19.47 8.67
CA THR A 355 -13.84 -20.66 8.15
C THR A 355 -13.28 -21.03 6.79
N ASP A 356 -12.99 -20.04 5.95
CA ASP A 356 -12.64 -20.25 4.55
C ASP A 356 -11.58 -19.25 4.08
N ILE A 357 -10.66 -19.73 3.27
CA ILE A 357 -9.81 -18.92 2.38
C ILE A 357 -10.23 -19.26 0.96
N TYR A 358 -10.86 -18.30 0.30
CA TYR A 358 -11.24 -18.40 -1.10
C TYR A 358 -10.14 -17.85 -1.98
N TYR A 359 -9.86 -18.50 -3.10
CA TYR A 359 -9.08 -17.97 -4.21
C TYR A 359 -9.97 -17.82 -5.43
N PHE A 360 -9.83 -16.67 -6.09
CA PHE A 360 -10.48 -16.33 -7.34
C PHE A 360 -9.41 -15.92 -8.35
N GLY A 361 -9.27 -16.71 -9.41
CA GLY A 361 -8.34 -16.43 -10.49
C GLY A 361 -8.55 -17.37 -11.66
N LYS A 362 -8.06 -16.99 -12.84
CA LYS A 362 -8.16 -17.81 -14.05
C LYS A 362 -7.11 -18.91 -14.09
#